data_AF-A0ABD1BFF3-F1
#
_entry.id   AF-A0ABD1BFF3-F1
#
_cell.length_a   1.000
_cell.length_b   1.000
_cell.length_c   1.000
_cell.angle_alpha   90.00
_cell.angle_beta   90.00
_cell.angle_gamma   90.00
#
_symmetry.space_group_name_H-M   'P 1'
#
loop_
_entity.id
_entity.type
_entity.pdbx_description
1 polymer ?
#
loop_
_entity_poly.entity_id
_entity_poly.type
_entity_poly.pdbx_seq_one_letter_code
_entity_poly.pdbx_strand_id
1 'polypeptide(L)' 'MDIRRCSEEVTSIEWKAVTMSEEEDDLIFRMYKLVGDRWPLIAGRIPGRTPEVIERYWLMKHGFFFVN' A
#
# COMPACT_ATOMS: atom_id res chain seq x y z
N MET A 1 1.95 29.21 28.52
CA MET A 1 1.26 27.94 28.24
C MET A 1 1.87 27.39 26.95
N ASP A 2 3.07 26.81 27.05
CA ASP A 2 3.65 26.07 25.94
C ASP A 2 3.31 24.60 26.14
N ILE A 3 2.30 24.13 25.43
CA ILE A 3 2.07 22.70 25.25
C ILE A 3 3.07 22.24 24.17
N ARG A 4 4.36 22.24 24.52
CA ARG A 4 5.34 21.38 23.85
C ARG A 4 5.43 20.12 24.69
N ARG A 5 4.78 19.06 24.19
CA ARG A 5 5.13 17.63 24.34
C ARG A 5 3.87 16.75 24.42
N CYS A 6 3.49 16.22 23.26
CA CYS A 6 2.97 14.85 23.10
C CYS A 6 3.89 14.28 22.00
N SER A 7 4.82 13.34 22.23
CA SER A 7 4.64 12.01 22.80
C SER A 7 3.37 11.36 22.29
N GLU A 8 3.42 10.90 21.05
CA GLU A 8 2.76 9.67 20.69
C GLU A 8 3.84 8.68 20.25
N GLU A 9 4.30 7.92 21.24
CA GLU A 9 4.82 6.58 21.04
C GLU A 9 3.71 5.79 20.34
N VAL A 10 3.69 5.79 19.01
CA VAL A 10 2.76 4.94 18.26
C VAL A 10 3.33 3.52 18.32
N THR A 11 2.96 2.87 19.42
CA THR A 11 2.68 1.44 19.58
C THR A 11 3.49 0.51 18.67
N SER A 12 4.43 -0.20 19.30
CA SER A 12 5.30 -1.28 18.80
C SER A 12 4.56 -2.49 18.23
N ILE A 13 3.60 -2.28 17.34
CA ILE A 13 3.16 -3.31 16.42
C ILE A 13 3.85 -2.95 15.11
N GLU A 14 4.96 -3.64 14.80
CA GLU A 14 5.47 -3.70 13.43
C GLU A 14 4.42 -4.40 12.56
N TRP A 15 3.31 -3.72 12.26
CA TRP A 15 2.66 -3.95 11.00
C TRP A 15 3.67 -3.49 9.98
N LYS A 16 4.30 -4.46 9.33
CA LYS A 16 5.22 -4.25 8.23
C LYS A 16 4.43 -3.55 7.14
N ALA A 17 4.34 -2.23 7.26
CA ALA A 17 3.69 -1.37 6.31
C ALA A 17 4.39 -1.67 5.00
N VAL A 18 3.63 -2.24 4.07
CA VAL A 18 4.14 -2.45 2.73
C VAL A 18 4.31 -1.05 2.15
N THR A 19 5.54 -0.53 2.21
CA THR A 19 5.87 0.77 1.64
C THR A 19 6.08 0.56 0.15
N MET A 20 5.26 1.24 -0.65
CA MET A 20 5.44 1.40 -2.10
C MET A 20 5.87 2.83 -2.36
N SER A 21 6.78 3.02 -3.32
CA SER A 21 7.05 4.34 -3.88
C SER A 21 5.79 4.90 -4.55
N GLU A 22 5.67 6.23 -4.62
CA GLU A 22 4.60 6.89 -5.37
C GLU A 22 4.58 6.43 -6.84
N GLU A 23 5.76 6.17 -7.43
CA GLU A 23 5.89 5.62 -8.78
C GLU A 23 5.30 4.20 -8.92
N GLU A 24 5.53 3.35 -7.91
CA GLU A 24 5.01 1.99 -7.84
C GLU A 24 3.48 2.03 -7.67
N ASP A 25 3.01 2.89 -6.77
CA ASP A 25 1.59 3.09 -6.51
C ASP A 25 0.82 3.57 -7.74
N ASP A 26 1.31 4.60 -8.43
CA ASP A 26 0.73 5.10 -9.67
C ASP A 26 0.69 4.03 -10.76
N LEU A 27 1.70 3.16 -10.81
CA LEU A 27 1.73 2.05 -11.74
C LEU A 27 0.68 0.99 -11.37
N ILE A 28 0.60 0.62 -10.08
CA ILE A 28 -0.39 -0.33 -9.58
C ILE A 28 -1.79 0.20 -9.85
N PHE A 29 -2.07 1.46 -9.56
CA PHE A 29 -3.38 2.10 -9.79
C PHE A 29 -3.77 2.12 -11.27
N ARG A 30 -2.86 2.56 -12.15
CA ARG A 30 -3.12 2.57 -13.60
C ARG A 30 -3.32 1.18 -14.15
N MET A 31 -2.51 0.22 -13.73
CA MET A 31 -2.62 -1.17 -14.18
C MET A 31 -3.89 -1.83 -13.65
N TYR A 32 -4.23 -1.64 -12.37
CA TYR A 32 -5.46 -2.16 -11.80
C TYR A 32 -6.70 -1.62 -12.53
N LYS A 33 -6.69 -0.34 -12.92
CA LYS A 33 -7.76 0.25 -13.75
C LYS A 33 -7.86 -0.37 -15.15
N LEU A 34 -6.76 -0.89 -15.70
CA LEU A 34 -6.69 -1.49 -17.04
C LEU A 34 -6.99 -2.98 -17.04
N VAL A 35 -6.39 -3.73 -16.10
CA VAL A 35 -6.40 -5.20 -16.09
C VAL A 35 -7.14 -5.80 -14.90
N GLY A 36 -7.52 -5.00 -13.90
CA GLY A 36 -8.17 -5.47 -12.67
C GLY A 36 -7.21 -6.06 -11.65
N ASP A 37 -7.68 -7.06 -10.92
CA ASP A 37 -6.99 -7.84 -9.89
C ASP A 37 -5.92 -8.82 -10.42
N ARG A 38 -5.42 -8.59 -11.64
CA ARG A 38 -4.37 -9.41 -12.25
C ARG A 38 -2.98 -9.07 -11.70
N TRP A 39 -2.79 -9.27 -10.39
CA TRP A 39 -1.56 -8.97 -9.67
C TRP A 39 -0.28 -9.54 -10.28
N PRO A 40 -0.23 -10.79 -10.80
CA PRO A 40 0.98 -11.31 -11.44
C PRO A 40 1.43 -10.49 -12.64
N LEU A 41 0.49 -9.89 -13.37
CA LEU A 41 0.77 -9.06 -14.54
C LEU A 41 1.30 -7.68 -14.13
N ILE A 42 0.76 -7.13 -13.04
CA ILE A 42 1.21 -5.86 -12.44
C ILE A 42 2.60 -6.02 -11.82
N ALA A 43 2.81 -7.10 -11.05
CA ALA A 43 4.09 -7.46 -10.44
C ALA A 43 5.19 -7.67 -11.49
N GLY A 44 4.86 -8.24 -12.65
CA GLY A 44 5.80 -8.36 -13.77
C GLY A 44 6.35 -7.03 -14.29
N ARG A 45 5.74 -5.90 -13.94
CA ARG A 45 6.23 -4.55 -14.28
C ARG A 45 7.02 -3.87 -13.15
N ILE A 46 7.00 -4.43 -11.94
CA ILE A 46 7.68 -3.88 -10.76
C ILE A 46 8.76 -4.88 -10.32
N PRO A 47 10.01 -4.74 -10.82
CA PRO A 47 11.07 -5.65 -10.46
C PRO A 47 11.33 -5.59 -8.94
N GLY A 48 11.33 -6.76 -8.29
CA GLY A 48 11.54 -6.85 -6.84
C GLY A 48 10.27 -6.80 -5.99
N ARG A 49 9.08 -6.63 -6.59
CA ARG A 49 7.79 -6.80 -5.89
C ARG A 49 7.12 -8.08 -6.31
N THR A 50 6.61 -8.82 -5.34
CA THR A 50 5.81 -10.02 -5.59
C THR A 50 4.33 -9.64 -5.68
N PRO A 51 3.52 -10.38 -6.47
CA PRO A 51 2.10 -10.07 -6.62
C PRO A 51 1.34 -10.06 -5.29
N GLU A 52 1.73 -10.91 -4.33
CA GLU A 52 1.11 -10.97 -3.00
C GLU A 52 1.35 -9.69 -2.18
N VAL A 53 2.53 -9.07 -2.35
CA VAL A 53 2.87 -7.80 -1.69
C VAL A 53 2.04 -6.66 -2.28
N ILE A 54 1.85 -6.64 -3.60
CA ILE A 54 1.04 -5.64 -4.30
C ILE A 54 -0.44 -5.78 -3.93
N GLU A 55 -0.96 -7.01 -3.91
CA GLU A 55 -2.33 -7.29 -3.49
C GLU A 55 -2.57 -6.81 -2.05
N ARG A 56 -1.66 -7.14 -1.12
CA ARG A 56 -1.76 -6.69 0.27
C ARG A 56 -1.70 -5.17 0.38
N TYR A 57 -0.80 -4.52 -0.36
CA TYR A 57 -0.73 -3.06 -0.42
C TYR A 57 -2.05 -2.44 -0.87
N TRP A 58 -2.62 -2.96 -1.96
CA TRP A 58 -3.89 -2.49 -2.50
C TRP A 58 -5.04 -2.67 -1.52
N LEU A 59 -5.16 -3.84 -0.90
CA LEU A 59 -6.18 -4.11 0.12
C LEU A 59 -6.01 -3.23 1.36
N MET A 60 -4.78 -2.97 1.79
CA MET A 60 -4.53 -2.12 2.95
C MET A 60 -4.85 -0.65 2.65
N LYS A 61 -4.60 -0.20 1.42
CA LYS A 61 -4.85 1.19 0.97
C LYS A 61 -6.30 1.45 0.58
N HIS A 62 -6.94 0.52 -0.12
CA HIS A 62 -8.27 0.67 -0.70
C HIS A 62 -9.35 -0.21 -0.06
N GLY A 63 -8.99 -1.24 0.72
CA GLY A 63 -9.94 -2.14 1.35
C GLY A 63 -10.87 -1.48 2.37
N PHE A 64 -10.48 -0.34 2.94
CA PHE A 64 -11.38 0.48 3.76
C PHE A 64 -12.43 1.23 2.92
N PHE A 65 -12.17 1.46 1.63
CA PHE A 65 -13.01 2.28 0.76
C PHE A 65 -14.14 1.47 0.08
N PHE A 66 -13.98 0.15 -0.04
CA PHE A 66 -14.98 -0.72 -0.69
C PHE A 66 -15.99 -1.35 0.30
N VAL A 67 -15.88 -1.06 1.60
CA VAL A 67 -16.94 -1.39 2.58
C VAL A 67 -17.94 -0.22 2.61
N ASN A 68 -18.79 -0.11 1.59
CA ASN A 68 -20.03 0.67 1.63
C ASN A 68 -21.08 0.03 0.72
#